data_AF-A0A1Y3NTM5-F1
#
_entry.id   AF-A0A1Y3NTM5-F1
#
_cell.length_a   1.000
_cell.length_b   1.000
_cell.length_c   1.000
_cell.angle_alpha   90.00
_cell.angle_beta   90.00
_cell.angle_gamma   90.00
#
_symmetry.space_group_name_H-M   'P 1'
#
loop_
_entity.id
_entity.type
_entity.pdbx_description
1 polymer ?
#
loop_
_entity_poly.entity_id
_entity_poly.type
_entity_poly.pdbx_seq_one_letter_code
_entity_poly.pdbx_strand_id
1 'polypeptide(L)'
;HANFLGGETPVGPVALSIIKDGNSYKILYRTKQGCERLGIGSDNVRVQWYRKLLGLGPTLNNVVRAVSANIPIDMLKQCKNPNIPNELLAMEERQVIKSYKIGVAYLKENQCTESEMFSNQYEHASEDYKQFLNFLGETIELKGWKGYRAGLDVNEGQTGLYSVYTKWQGYEIMFHVGTHLPYKVGDPQQLERKRHIGNDIVIIIFQDRGTKPFDLSTITSHQNHIIAVVQPCNDNQYKFTICTRNGVPPFNPPIPEPAIMNRDSISRDFFLHKLVNGERASYKAPGFASKLSRTRAVLLMDIIGRYTTKK
;
A
#
# COMPACT_ATOMS: atom_id res chain seq x y z
N HIS A 1 -1.40 29.27 -8.62
CA HIS A 1 -0.12 28.69 -8.13
C HIS A 1 0.85 28.58 -9.32
N ALA A 2 2.16 28.45 -9.09
CA ALA A 2 3.17 28.29 -10.14
C ALA A 2 3.82 26.90 -10.04
N ASN A 3 4.24 26.35 -11.19
CA ASN A 3 4.86 25.03 -11.26
C ASN A 3 6.25 25.12 -11.88
N PHE A 4 7.19 24.34 -11.35
CA PHE A 4 8.57 24.24 -11.81
C PHE A 4 8.91 22.76 -12.02
N LEU A 5 9.64 22.47 -13.10
CA LEU A 5 9.99 21.12 -13.52
C LEU A 5 11.50 21.02 -13.73
N GLY A 6 12.11 19.91 -13.32
CA GLY A 6 13.53 19.62 -13.58
C GLY A 6 13.77 18.12 -13.68
N GLY A 7 14.29 17.67 -14.83
CA GLY A 7 14.56 16.25 -15.09
C GLY A 7 15.87 15.77 -14.46
N GLU A 8 16.94 16.54 -14.65
CA GLU A 8 18.27 16.23 -14.16
C GLU A 8 18.57 17.11 -12.94
N THR A 9 18.30 16.59 -11.75
CA THR A 9 18.67 17.22 -10.48
C THR A 9 19.44 16.23 -9.60
N PRO A 10 20.12 16.66 -8.52
CA PRO A 10 20.85 15.75 -7.62
C PRO A 10 19.98 14.64 -7.01
N VAL A 11 18.67 14.84 -6.93
CA VAL A 11 17.72 13.86 -6.40
C VAL A 11 16.91 13.13 -7.50
N GLY A 12 17.25 13.35 -8.77
CA GLY A 12 16.54 12.84 -9.95
C GLY A 12 15.44 13.79 -10.45
N PRO A 13 14.36 13.28 -11.07
CA PRO A 13 13.29 14.12 -11.59
C PRO A 13 12.48 14.76 -10.46
N VAL A 14 12.15 16.04 -10.65
CA VAL A 14 11.49 16.89 -9.66
C VAL A 14 10.38 17.72 -10.30
N ALA A 15 9.26 17.84 -9.58
CA ALA A 15 8.24 18.83 -9.84
C ALA A 15 7.92 19.61 -8.56
N LEU A 16 7.86 20.94 -8.66
CA LEU A 16 7.60 21.84 -7.53
C LEU A 16 6.38 22.71 -7.84
N SER A 17 5.38 22.68 -6.98
CA SER A 17 4.24 23.62 -7.03
C SER A 17 4.34 24.60 -5.87
N ILE A 18 4.16 25.89 -6.15
CA ILE A 18 4.21 26.96 -5.14
C ILE A 18 2.96 27.85 -5.22
N ILE A 19 2.39 28.15 -4.06
CA ILE A 19 1.24 29.06 -3.92
C ILE A 19 1.47 30.04 -2.77
N LYS A 20 1.04 31.29 -2.96
CA LYS A 20 0.85 32.24 -1.84
C LYS A 20 -0.57 32.06 -1.31
N ASP A 21 -0.69 31.75 -0.04
CA ASP A 21 -1.95 31.50 0.66
C ASP A 21 -2.00 32.38 1.91
N GLY A 22 -2.75 33.48 1.84
CA GLY A 22 -2.74 34.55 2.83
C GLY A 22 -1.33 35.10 3.07
N ASN A 23 -0.89 35.07 4.34
CA ASN A 23 0.43 35.50 4.81
C ASN A 23 1.46 34.36 4.80
N SER A 24 1.26 33.33 3.98
CA SER A 24 2.21 32.21 3.87
C SER A 24 2.46 31.84 2.42
N TYR A 25 3.64 31.27 2.17
CA TYR A 25 3.94 30.55 0.96
C TYR A 25 3.95 29.06 1.26
N LYS A 26 3.25 28.27 0.44
CA LYS A 26 3.19 26.81 0.54
C LYS A 26 3.82 26.20 -0.70
N ILE A 27 4.65 25.19 -0.49
CA ILE A 27 5.35 24.43 -1.52
C ILE A 27 4.96 22.97 -1.41
N LEU A 28 4.65 22.36 -2.55
CA LEU A 28 4.56 20.92 -2.71
C LEU A 28 5.72 20.46 -3.59
N TYR A 29 6.69 19.81 -2.97
CA TYR A 29 7.93 19.33 -3.58
C TYR A 29 7.81 17.84 -3.88
N ARG A 30 7.82 17.48 -5.16
CA ARG A 30 7.64 16.10 -5.64
C ARG A 30 8.96 15.57 -6.14
N THR A 31 9.40 14.46 -5.56
CA THR A 31 10.60 13.72 -5.96
C THR A 31 10.26 12.26 -6.24
N LYS A 32 11.25 11.50 -6.73
CA LYS A 32 11.13 10.04 -6.81
C LYS A 32 10.87 9.37 -5.45
N GLN A 33 11.27 9.98 -4.34
CA GLN A 33 11.08 9.40 -3.00
C GLN A 33 9.71 9.70 -2.39
N GLY A 34 8.98 10.69 -2.91
CA GLY A 34 7.65 11.04 -2.39
C GLY A 34 7.27 12.50 -2.64
N CYS A 35 6.30 12.97 -1.86
CA CYS A 35 5.89 14.38 -1.82
C CYS A 35 6.21 14.96 -0.44
N GLU A 36 6.79 16.15 -0.42
CA GLU A 36 6.98 16.95 0.78
C GLU A 36 6.16 18.24 0.69
N ARG A 37 5.44 18.54 1.77
CA ARG A 37 4.71 19.80 1.93
C ARG A 37 5.53 20.69 2.84
N LEU A 38 5.93 21.84 2.32
CA LEU A 38 6.75 22.81 3.02
C LEU A 38 6.06 24.17 3.01
N GLY A 39 6.41 25.05 3.94
CA GLY A 39 5.85 26.39 3.96
C GLY A 39 6.62 27.35 4.83
N ILE A 40 6.39 28.64 4.58
CA ILE A 40 7.01 29.73 5.33
C ILE A 40 6.05 30.91 5.40
N GLY A 41 6.06 31.65 6.52
CA GLY A 41 5.39 32.94 6.63
C GLY A 41 5.98 33.95 5.63
N SER A 42 5.15 34.77 4.99
CA SER A 42 5.57 35.74 3.99
C SER A 42 6.61 36.74 4.52
N ASP A 43 6.50 37.07 5.81
CA ASP A 43 7.36 38.06 6.48
C ASP A 43 8.79 37.55 6.66
N ASN A 44 8.98 36.23 6.64
CA ASN A 44 10.28 35.59 6.73
C ASN A 44 11.00 35.48 5.38
N VAL A 45 10.40 35.95 4.29
CA VAL A 45 11.02 35.95 2.96
C VAL A 45 11.65 37.31 2.67
N ARG A 46 12.98 37.34 2.54
CA ARG A 46 13.70 38.57 2.22
C ARG A 46 13.31 39.11 0.85
N VAL A 47 12.78 40.34 0.83
CA VAL A 47 12.50 41.10 -0.39
C VAL A 47 13.63 42.12 -0.62
N GLN A 48 14.21 42.11 -1.82
CA GLN A 48 15.25 43.06 -2.21
C GLN A 48 14.68 44.49 -2.23
N TRP A 49 15.48 45.48 -1.81
CA TRP A 49 15.03 46.85 -1.57
C TRP A 49 14.36 47.50 -2.80
N TYR A 50 14.93 47.32 -3.99
CA TYR A 50 14.38 47.91 -5.21
C TYR A 50 13.03 47.29 -5.59
N ARG A 51 12.78 46.02 -5.24
CA ARG A 51 11.48 45.37 -5.45
C ARG A 51 10.43 45.93 -4.50
N LYS A 52 10.81 46.16 -3.23
CA LYS A 52 9.94 46.84 -2.26
C LYS A 52 9.55 48.23 -2.75
N LEU A 53 10.51 48.99 -3.28
CA LEU A 53 10.28 50.32 -3.85
C LEU A 53 9.28 50.28 -5.03
N LEU A 54 9.33 49.21 -5.84
CA LEU A 54 8.39 48.98 -6.95
C LEU A 54 7.05 48.36 -6.52
N GLY A 55 6.78 48.20 -5.22
CA GLY A 55 5.58 47.51 -4.74
C GLY A 55 5.53 46.01 -5.06
N LEU A 56 6.66 45.42 -5.49
CA LEU A 56 6.76 44.01 -5.86
C LEU A 56 7.16 43.15 -4.65
N GLY A 57 6.53 41.97 -4.55
CA GLY A 57 6.91 40.94 -3.58
C GLY A 57 8.24 40.23 -3.90
N PRO A 58 8.65 39.24 -3.08
CA PRO A 58 9.82 38.42 -3.36
C PRO A 58 9.65 37.63 -4.66
N THR A 59 10.76 37.25 -5.30
CA THR A 59 10.72 36.33 -6.44
C THR A 59 10.39 34.92 -5.94
N LEU A 60 9.80 34.07 -6.79
CA LEU A 60 9.51 32.69 -6.42
C LEU A 60 10.79 31.92 -6.05
N ASN A 61 11.92 32.20 -6.71
CA ASN A 61 13.21 31.60 -6.36
C ASN A 61 13.67 31.98 -4.94
N ASN A 62 13.49 33.25 -4.54
CA ASN A 62 13.81 33.68 -3.17
C ASN A 62 12.90 32.98 -2.16
N VAL A 63 11.61 32.81 -2.48
CA VAL A 63 10.68 32.07 -1.63
C VAL A 63 11.13 30.61 -1.49
N VAL A 64 11.43 29.92 -2.59
CA VAL A 64 11.88 28.51 -2.55
C VAL A 64 13.14 28.35 -1.69
N ARG A 65 14.14 29.22 -1.87
CA ARG A 65 15.37 29.20 -1.07
C ARG A 65 15.13 29.48 0.41
N ALA A 66 14.17 30.36 0.73
CA ALA A 66 13.80 30.64 2.11
C ALA A 66 13.06 29.45 2.75
N VAL A 67 12.25 28.72 1.97
CA VAL A 67 11.53 27.52 2.44
C VAL A 67 12.47 26.34 2.67
N SER A 68 13.39 26.06 1.73
CA SER A 68 14.37 24.98 1.87
C SER A 68 15.57 25.18 0.96
N ALA A 69 16.77 25.17 1.54
CA ALA A 69 18.03 25.23 0.79
C ALA A 69 18.32 23.95 -0.02
N ASN A 70 17.67 22.84 0.31
CA ASN A 70 17.88 21.54 -0.34
C ASN A 70 17.15 21.42 -1.69
N ILE A 71 16.28 22.38 -2.04
CA ILE A 71 15.58 22.38 -3.32
C ILE A 71 16.49 23.02 -4.38
N PRO A 72 16.87 22.29 -5.45
CA PRO A 72 17.78 22.79 -6.48
C PRO A 72 17.05 23.70 -7.47
N ILE A 73 16.49 24.82 -7.00
CA ILE A 73 15.60 25.71 -7.78
C ILE A 73 16.23 26.21 -9.08
N ASP A 74 17.56 26.37 -9.12
CA ASP A 74 18.29 26.82 -10.31
C ASP A 74 18.29 25.79 -11.45
N MET A 75 18.04 24.52 -11.12
CA MET A 75 17.91 23.43 -12.08
C MET A 75 16.45 23.20 -12.50
N LEU A 76 15.51 23.98 -11.97
CA LEU A 76 14.09 23.87 -12.30
C LEU A 76 13.67 25.01 -13.24
N LYS A 77 12.85 24.66 -14.24
CA LYS A 77 12.27 25.63 -15.17
C LYS A 77 10.80 25.83 -14.85
N GLN A 78 10.38 27.09 -14.76
CA GLN A 78 8.97 27.40 -14.57
C GLN A 78 8.17 26.93 -15.79
N CYS A 79 7.17 26.07 -15.58
CA CYS A 79 6.23 25.66 -16.62
C CYS A 79 4.94 26.47 -16.49
N LYS A 80 4.60 27.21 -17.55
CA LYS A 80 3.40 28.06 -17.61
C LYS A 80 2.21 27.36 -18.28
N ASN A 81 2.36 26.11 -18.71
CA ASN A 81 1.28 25.38 -19.36
C ASN A 81 0.15 25.12 -18.34
N PRO A 82 -1.11 25.50 -18.65
CA PRO A 82 -2.23 25.39 -17.72
C PRO A 82 -2.61 23.94 -17.38
N ASN A 83 -2.17 22.95 -18.16
CA ASN A 83 -2.49 21.53 -17.93
C ASN A 83 -1.59 20.85 -16.89
N ILE A 84 -0.43 21.44 -16.55
CA ILE A 84 0.52 20.86 -15.59
C ILE A 84 -0.10 20.47 -14.24
N PRO A 85 -0.94 21.30 -13.60
CA PRO A 85 -1.55 20.94 -12.33
C PRO A 85 -2.37 19.65 -12.43
N ASN A 86 -3.14 19.49 -13.51
CA ASN A 86 -4.00 18.32 -13.73
C ASN A 86 -3.16 17.06 -14.02
N GLU A 87 -2.06 17.20 -14.75
CA GLU A 87 -1.14 16.09 -15.04
C GLU A 87 -0.42 15.60 -13.77
N LEU A 88 0.08 16.52 -12.95
CA LEU A 88 0.71 16.20 -11.67
C LEU A 88 -0.31 15.56 -10.71
N LEU A 89 -1.53 16.08 -10.67
CA LEU A 89 -2.62 15.49 -9.88
C LEU A 89 -2.95 14.08 -10.36
N ALA A 90 -3.17 13.88 -11.66
CA ALA A 90 -3.45 12.57 -12.24
C ALA A 90 -2.33 11.56 -11.97
N MET A 91 -1.07 12.01 -11.99
CA MET A 91 0.08 11.18 -11.61
C MET A 91 0.05 10.75 -10.14
N GLU A 92 -0.35 11.65 -9.24
CA GLU A 92 -0.50 11.38 -7.81
C GLU A 92 -1.67 10.42 -7.55
N GLU A 93 -2.81 10.65 -8.20
CA GLU A 93 -4.01 9.81 -8.10
C GLU A 93 -3.75 8.39 -8.59
N ARG A 94 -2.98 8.21 -9.68
CA ARG A 94 -2.56 6.88 -10.18
C ARG A 94 -1.71 6.09 -9.18
N GLN A 95 -1.07 6.77 -8.24
CA GLN A 95 -0.25 6.13 -7.20
C GLN A 95 -1.04 5.84 -5.93
N VAL A 96 -2.29 6.30 -5.83
CA VAL A 96 -3.17 5.95 -4.71
C VAL A 96 -3.65 4.51 -4.89
N ILE A 97 -3.22 3.65 -3.97
CA ILE A 97 -3.64 2.26 -3.94
C ILE A 97 -5.04 2.18 -3.32
N LYS A 98 -6.01 1.77 -4.14
CA LYS A 98 -7.42 1.60 -3.75
C LYS A 98 -7.86 0.14 -3.64
N SER A 99 -6.99 -0.79 -4.02
CA SER A 99 -7.31 -2.20 -4.06
C SER A 99 -6.20 -3.01 -3.42
N TYR A 100 -6.56 -3.98 -2.60
CA TYR A 100 -5.64 -4.81 -1.82
C TYR A 100 -5.86 -6.29 -2.13
N LYS A 101 -4.78 -7.05 -2.14
CA LYS A 101 -4.80 -8.51 -2.26
C LYS A 101 -4.13 -9.10 -1.04
N ILE A 102 -4.86 -9.97 -0.34
CA ILE A 102 -4.44 -10.50 0.96
C ILE A 102 -4.53 -12.02 0.92
N GLY A 103 -3.42 -12.70 1.21
CA GLY A 103 -3.40 -14.15 1.28
C GLY A 103 -4.10 -14.66 2.53
N VAL A 104 -4.85 -15.77 2.44
CA VAL A 104 -5.43 -16.46 3.59
C VAL A 104 -5.01 -17.92 3.55
N ALA A 105 -4.20 -18.34 4.51
CA ALA A 105 -3.77 -19.71 4.71
C ALA A 105 -4.46 -20.30 5.95
N TYR A 106 -4.72 -21.61 5.90
CA TYR A 106 -5.35 -22.35 6.97
C TYR A 106 -4.38 -23.39 7.53
N LEU A 107 -4.14 -23.37 8.84
CA LEU A 107 -3.30 -24.32 9.55
C LEU A 107 -4.18 -25.18 10.46
N LYS A 108 -4.31 -26.46 10.10
CA LYS A 108 -5.05 -27.45 10.87
C LYS A 108 -4.26 -27.91 12.09
N GLU A 109 -4.94 -28.53 13.05
CA GLU A 109 -4.30 -29.20 14.18
C GLU A 109 -3.11 -30.08 13.76
N ASN A 110 -2.04 -30.05 14.56
CA ASN A 110 -0.77 -30.75 14.35
C ASN A 110 0.10 -30.33 13.16
N GLN A 111 -0.32 -29.35 12.36
CA GLN A 111 0.53 -28.75 11.32
C GLN A 111 1.36 -27.60 11.88
N CYS A 112 2.53 -27.33 11.28
CA CYS A 112 3.34 -26.16 11.64
C CYS A 112 4.08 -25.50 10.47
N THR A 113 3.95 -26.03 9.24
CA THR A 113 4.73 -25.58 8.08
C THR A 113 3.90 -24.95 6.96
N GLU A 114 4.54 -24.13 6.13
CA GLU A 114 3.96 -23.52 4.92
C GLU A 114 3.36 -24.57 3.95
N SER A 115 4.08 -25.67 3.71
CA SER A 115 3.65 -26.72 2.77
C SER A 115 2.37 -27.44 3.21
N GLU A 116 2.24 -27.67 4.52
CA GLU A 116 1.04 -28.29 5.11
C GLU A 116 -0.17 -27.37 4.96
N MET A 117 -0.02 -26.08 5.25
CA MET A 117 -1.10 -25.10 5.10
C MET A 117 -1.63 -25.03 3.67
N PHE A 118 -0.72 -25.01 2.69
CA PHE A 118 -1.12 -24.95 1.28
C PHE A 118 -1.74 -26.24 0.77
N SER A 119 -1.61 -27.36 1.47
CA SER A 119 -2.21 -28.64 1.08
C SER A 119 -3.66 -28.81 1.56
N ASN A 120 -4.16 -27.93 2.44
CA ASN A 120 -5.48 -28.06 3.03
C ASN A 120 -6.61 -27.72 2.03
N GLN A 121 -7.68 -28.53 2.02
CA GLN A 121 -8.85 -28.32 1.17
C GLN A 121 -10.04 -27.78 2.00
N TYR A 122 -10.93 -27.03 1.36
CA TYR A 122 -12.01 -26.31 2.03
C TYR A 122 -13.03 -27.25 2.70
N GLU A 123 -13.31 -28.39 2.05
CA GLU A 123 -14.25 -29.41 2.49
C GLU A 123 -13.86 -30.00 3.85
N HIS A 124 -12.56 -30.03 4.14
CA HIS A 124 -11.98 -30.60 5.37
C HIS A 124 -11.63 -29.54 6.41
N ALA A 125 -11.93 -28.26 6.15
CA ALA A 125 -11.63 -27.17 7.06
C ALA A 125 -12.64 -27.07 8.20
N SER A 126 -12.18 -26.59 9.35
CA SER A 126 -12.99 -26.42 10.55
C SER A 126 -14.11 -25.40 10.35
N GLU A 127 -15.16 -25.52 11.15
CA GLU A 127 -16.27 -24.55 11.14
C GLU A 127 -15.80 -23.16 11.61
N ASP A 128 -14.89 -23.12 12.58
CA ASP A 128 -14.26 -21.87 13.05
C ASP A 128 -13.52 -21.14 11.90
N TYR A 129 -12.85 -21.86 11.00
CA TYR A 129 -12.22 -21.28 9.81
C TYR A 129 -13.25 -20.75 8.80
N LYS A 130 -14.32 -21.50 8.53
CA LYS A 130 -15.39 -21.06 7.63
C LYS A 130 -16.10 -19.81 8.15
N GLN A 131 -16.36 -19.75 9.46
CA GLN A 131 -16.88 -18.55 10.12
C GLN A 131 -15.91 -17.38 10.01
N PHE A 132 -14.59 -17.63 10.12
CA PHE A 132 -13.60 -16.58 9.94
C PHE A 132 -13.57 -16.03 8.50
N LEU A 133 -13.76 -16.87 7.48
CA LEU A 133 -13.90 -16.40 6.10
C LEU A 133 -15.10 -15.45 5.95
N ASN A 134 -16.25 -15.80 6.56
CA ASN A 134 -17.43 -14.93 6.59
C ASN A 134 -17.18 -13.63 7.38
N PHE A 135 -16.36 -13.68 8.42
CA PHE A 135 -15.92 -12.49 9.16
C PHE A 135 -15.06 -11.56 8.28
N LEU A 136 -14.23 -12.10 7.38
CA LEU A 136 -13.42 -11.28 6.46
C LEU A 136 -14.26 -10.56 5.41
N GLY A 137 -15.21 -11.25 4.80
CA GLY A 137 -16.02 -10.69 3.71
C GLY A 137 -17.05 -11.65 3.16
N GLU A 138 -17.59 -11.29 2.00
CA GLU A 138 -18.56 -12.07 1.26
C GLU A 138 -17.86 -13.11 0.39
N THR A 139 -18.35 -14.35 0.41
CA THR A 139 -17.93 -15.38 -0.55
C THR A 139 -18.60 -15.10 -1.90
N ILE A 140 -17.80 -14.87 -2.92
CA ILE A 140 -18.24 -14.53 -4.28
C ILE A 140 -17.91 -15.65 -5.27
N GLU A 141 -18.71 -15.78 -6.33
CA GLU A 141 -18.35 -16.58 -7.50
C GLU A 141 -17.36 -15.79 -8.37
N LEU A 142 -16.28 -16.45 -8.81
CA LEU A 142 -15.26 -15.83 -9.65
C LEU A 142 -15.70 -15.68 -11.11
N LYS A 143 -16.51 -16.62 -11.61
CA LYS A 143 -16.97 -16.60 -13.00
C LYS A 143 -17.81 -15.36 -13.27
N GLY A 144 -17.35 -14.52 -14.20
CA GLY A 144 -18.03 -13.26 -14.55
C GLY A 144 -17.91 -12.16 -13.50
N TRP A 145 -17.03 -12.29 -12.50
CA TRP A 145 -16.80 -11.26 -11.49
C TRP A 145 -16.32 -9.94 -12.12
N LYS A 146 -16.99 -8.83 -11.77
CA LYS A 146 -16.74 -7.49 -12.34
C LYS A 146 -15.92 -6.58 -11.43
N GLY A 147 -15.70 -6.96 -10.17
CA GLY A 147 -14.91 -6.18 -9.23
C GLY A 147 -13.41 -6.39 -9.38
N TYR A 148 -12.63 -5.82 -8.45
CA TYR A 148 -11.20 -6.11 -8.39
C TYR A 148 -10.94 -7.62 -8.22
N ARG A 149 -10.19 -8.22 -9.14
CA ARG A 149 -9.94 -9.69 -9.19
C ARG A 149 -8.58 -10.13 -8.64
N ALA A 150 -7.69 -9.19 -8.31
CA ALA A 150 -6.34 -9.48 -7.78
C ALA A 150 -5.47 -10.50 -8.55
N GLY A 151 -5.75 -10.74 -9.83
CA GLY A 151 -5.05 -11.75 -10.63
C GLY A 151 -5.64 -13.15 -10.57
N LEU A 152 -6.79 -13.33 -9.89
CA LEU A 152 -7.62 -14.51 -10.04
C LEU A 152 -8.26 -14.53 -11.44
N ASP A 153 -8.51 -15.74 -11.92
CA ASP A 153 -9.21 -16.03 -13.16
C ASP A 153 -10.72 -15.94 -12.95
N VAL A 154 -11.37 -15.16 -13.80
CA VAL A 154 -12.82 -14.89 -13.77
C VAL A 154 -13.53 -15.43 -15.01
N ASN A 155 -12.79 -16.10 -15.90
CA ASN A 155 -13.30 -16.58 -17.18
C ASN A 155 -13.35 -18.11 -17.25
N GLU A 156 -12.24 -18.78 -16.91
CA GLU A 156 -12.04 -20.21 -17.18
C GLU A 156 -12.02 -21.08 -15.92
N GLY A 157 -12.05 -20.48 -14.73
CA GLY A 157 -12.05 -21.18 -13.44
C GLY A 157 -10.68 -21.76 -13.04
N GLN A 158 -9.59 -21.31 -13.66
CA GLN A 158 -8.23 -21.81 -13.41
C GLN A 158 -7.73 -21.53 -11.99
N THR A 159 -8.32 -20.57 -11.27
CA THR A 159 -7.96 -20.20 -9.90
C THR A 159 -9.07 -20.53 -8.90
N GLY A 160 -9.89 -21.53 -9.19
CA GLY A 160 -11.02 -21.93 -8.35
C GLY A 160 -12.34 -21.27 -8.78
N LEU A 161 -13.41 -21.66 -8.10
CA LEU A 161 -14.78 -21.20 -8.40
C LEU A 161 -15.20 -20.01 -7.54
N TYR A 162 -14.69 -19.94 -6.31
CA TYR A 162 -15.08 -18.95 -5.32
C TYR A 162 -13.88 -18.27 -4.71
N SER A 163 -14.12 -17.10 -4.14
CA SER A 163 -13.15 -16.38 -3.31
C SER A 163 -13.89 -15.57 -2.25
N VAL A 164 -13.16 -14.98 -1.30
CA VAL A 164 -13.72 -14.02 -0.35
C VAL A 164 -13.34 -12.60 -0.77
N TYR A 165 -14.30 -11.69 -0.70
CA TYR A 165 -14.15 -10.31 -1.14
C TYR A 165 -14.87 -9.34 -0.19
N THR A 166 -14.35 -8.12 -0.06
CA THR A 166 -15.10 -7.04 0.59
C THR A 166 -14.81 -5.69 -0.05
N LYS A 167 -15.84 -4.84 -0.10
CA LYS A 167 -15.67 -3.38 -0.18
C LYS A 167 -15.64 -2.82 1.22
N TRP A 168 -14.61 -2.05 1.54
CA TRP A 168 -14.42 -1.52 2.89
C TRP A 168 -13.80 -0.13 2.80
N GLN A 169 -14.51 0.90 3.29
CA GLN A 169 -14.09 2.30 3.24
C GLN A 169 -13.67 2.81 1.84
N GLY A 170 -14.34 2.33 0.79
CA GLY A 170 -14.00 2.67 -0.60
C GLY A 170 -12.79 1.91 -1.15
N TYR A 171 -12.18 1.02 -0.37
CA TYR A 171 -11.18 0.07 -0.83
C TYR A 171 -11.84 -1.25 -1.26
N GLU A 172 -11.28 -1.88 -2.28
CA GLU A 172 -11.63 -3.24 -2.66
C GLU A 172 -10.57 -4.21 -2.13
N ILE A 173 -10.97 -5.23 -1.39
CA ILE A 173 -10.05 -6.24 -0.85
C ILE A 173 -10.47 -7.59 -1.39
N MET A 174 -9.58 -8.22 -2.15
CA MET A 174 -9.73 -9.59 -2.62
C MET A 174 -8.82 -10.50 -1.78
N PHE A 175 -9.37 -11.57 -1.23
CA PHE A 175 -8.61 -12.52 -0.44
C PHE A 175 -8.19 -13.71 -1.30
N HIS A 176 -6.91 -14.02 -1.38
CA HIS A 176 -6.44 -15.27 -1.97
C HIS A 176 -6.59 -16.40 -0.94
N VAL A 177 -7.77 -17.00 -0.89
CA VAL A 177 -8.10 -18.05 0.07
C VAL A 177 -7.51 -19.38 -0.39
N GLY A 178 -6.48 -19.86 0.31
CA GLY A 178 -5.71 -21.05 -0.09
C GLY A 178 -6.55 -22.31 -0.25
N THR A 179 -7.59 -22.46 0.56
CA THR A 179 -8.52 -23.59 0.49
C THR A 179 -9.50 -23.51 -0.69
N HIS A 180 -9.72 -22.33 -1.27
CA HIS A 180 -10.54 -22.13 -2.47
C HIS A 180 -9.73 -22.19 -3.78
N LEU A 181 -8.41 -21.99 -3.70
CA LEU A 181 -7.53 -22.17 -4.85
C LEU A 181 -7.42 -23.67 -5.20
N PRO A 182 -7.19 -24.03 -6.47
CA PRO A 182 -7.13 -25.44 -6.89
C PRO A 182 -6.06 -26.22 -6.13
N TYR A 183 -6.41 -27.45 -5.74
CA TYR A 183 -5.47 -28.42 -5.17
C TYR A 183 -4.95 -29.37 -6.26
N LYS A 184 -3.65 -29.63 -6.28
CA LYS A 184 -3.03 -30.56 -7.23
C LYS A 184 -2.36 -31.71 -6.50
N VAL A 185 -2.92 -32.92 -6.57
CA VAL A 185 -2.39 -34.12 -5.87
C VAL A 185 -0.92 -34.40 -6.20
N GLY A 186 -0.50 -34.18 -7.45
CA GLY A 186 0.88 -34.40 -7.91
C GLY A 186 1.87 -33.27 -7.63
N ASP A 187 1.48 -32.24 -6.86
CA ASP A 187 2.31 -31.09 -6.55
C ASP A 187 2.44 -30.89 -5.03
N PRO A 188 3.41 -31.55 -4.37
CA PRO A 188 3.57 -31.46 -2.91
C PRO A 188 3.78 -30.02 -2.40
N GLN A 189 4.30 -29.12 -3.23
CA GLN A 189 4.54 -27.73 -2.86
C GLN A 189 3.35 -26.80 -3.13
N GLN A 190 2.32 -27.31 -3.84
CA GLN A 190 1.14 -26.55 -4.26
C GLN A 190 1.53 -25.19 -4.87
N LEU A 191 2.40 -25.23 -5.88
CA LEU A 191 3.06 -24.06 -6.46
C LEU A 191 2.08 -22.99 -6.91
N GLU A 192 0.90 -23.36 -7.41
CA GLU A 192 -0.13 -22.39 -7.81
C GLU A 192 -0.69 -21.63 -6.60
N ARG A 193 -0.99 -22.33 -5.50
CA ARG A 193 -1.44 -21.69 -4.25
C ARG A 193 -0.37 -20.77 -3.69
N LYS A 194 0.89 -21.24 -3.69
CA LYS A 194 2.06 -20.47 -3.30
C LYS A 194 2.31 -19.28 -4.23
N ARG A 195 2.03 -19.39 -5.54
CA ARG A 195 2.16 -18.28 -6.50
C ARG A 195 1.19 -17.15 -6.18
N HIS A 196 -0.03 -17.44 -5.73
CA HIS A 196 -0.97 -16.40 -5.34
C HIS A 196 -0.64 -15.85 -3.95
N ILE A 197 -0.68 -16.68 -2.90
CA ILE A 197 -0.52 -16.27 -1.50
C ILE A 197 0.91 -15.81 -1.19
N GLY A 198 1.90 -16.53 -1.72
CA GLY A 198 3.30 -16.17 -1.54
C GLY A 198 3.66 -14.85 -2.22
N ASN A 199 2.91 -14.39 -3.22
CA ASN A 199 3.13 -13.07 -3.84
C ASN A 199 2.28 -11.96 -3.22
N ASP A 200 1.58 -12.22 -2.13
CA ASP A 200 0.87 -11.18 -1.39
C ASP A 200 1.78 -10.53 -0.35
N ILE A 201 1.57 -9.24 -0.10
CA ILE A 201 2.38 -8.52 0.89
C ILE A 201 1.91 -8.87 2.30
N VAL A 202 0.59 -9.01 2.45
CA VAL A 202 -0.10 -9.38 3.68
C VAL A 202 -0.64 -10.79 3.55
N ILE A 203 -0.37 -11.61 4.56
CA ILE A 203 -0.90 -12.98 4.69
C ILE A 203 -1.57 -13.10 6.05
N ILE A 204 -2.75 -13.69 6.04
CA ILE A 204 -3.46 -14.13 7.24
C ILE A 204 -3.26 -15.63 7.36
N ILE A 205 -2.86 -16.09 8.55
CA ILE A 205 -2.78 -17.50 8.90
C ILE A 205 -3.85 -17.76 9.95
N PHE A 206 -4.89 -18.47 9.57
CA PHE A 206 -5.88 -18.96 10.52
C PHE A 206 -5.42 -20.28 11.10
N GLN A 207 -5.33 -20.36 12.43
CA GLN A 207 -4.95 -21.55 13.16
C GLN A 207 -6.16 -22.12 13.91
N ASP A 208 -6.36 -23.44 13.84
CA ASP A 208 -7.35 -24.10 14.69
C ASP A 208 -7.00 -24.01 16.18
N ARG A 209 -7.98 -24.30 17.05
CA ARG A 209 -7.75 -24.43 18.50
C ARG A 209 -6.74 -25.56 18.74
N GLY A 210 -5.82 -25.35 19.68
CA GLY A 210 -4.83 -26.38 20.06
C GLY A 210 -3.67 -26.57 19.08
N THR A 211 -3.63 -25.86 17.95
CA THR A 211 -2.44 -25.86 17.07
C THR A 211 -1.22 -25.35 17.81
N LYS A 212 -0.05 -25.91 17.48
CA LYS A 212 1.24 -25.36 17.91
C LYS A 212 1.40 -23.93 17.37
N PRO A 213 2.17 -23.06 18.04
CA PRO A 213 2.53 -21.76 17.49
C PRO A 213 3.10 -21.92 16.07
N PHE A 214 2.59 -21.12 15.13
CA PHE A 214 3.05 -21.18 13.75
C PHE A 214 4.53 -20.81 13.66
N ASP A 215 5.33 -21.63 12.99
CA ASP A 215 6.73 -21.33 12.77
C ASP A 215 6.89 -20.38 11.57
N LEU A 216 7.04 -19.09 11.89
CA LEU A 216 7.25 -18.02 10.91
C LEU A 216 8.48 -18.23 10.02
N SER A 217 9.47 -19.02 10.46
CA SER A 217 10.66 -19.32 9.67
C SER A 217 10.34 -20.17 8.43
N THR A 218 9.20 -20.86 8.44
CA THR A 218 8.75 -21.69 7.32
C THR A 218 8.20 -20.88 6.15
N ILE A 219 7.91 -19.58 6.34
CA ILE A 219 7.47 -18.69 5.24
C ILE A 219 8.68 -18.31 4.39
N THR A 220 8.74 -18.93 3.22
CA THR A 220 9.89 -18.76 2.32
C THR A 220 9.80 -17.52 1.44
N SER A 221 8.60 -16.97 1.23
CA SER A 221 8.42 -15.85 0.33
C SER A 221 9.04 -14.54 0.84
N HIS A 222 9.79 -13.88 -0.03
CA HIS A 222 10.31 -12.52 0.19
C HIS A 222 9.23 -11.43 0.05
N GLN A 223 8.05 -11.72 -0.49
CA GLN A 223 6.99 -10.72 -0.65
C GLN A 223 6.13 -10.57 0.59
N ASN A 224 5.93 -11.64 1.35
CA ASN A 224 5.17 -11.62 2.60
C ASN A 224 5.91 -10.78 3.66
N HIS A 225 5.44 -9.56 3.91
CA HIS A 225 6.03 -8.63 4.89
C HIS A 225 5.18 -8.45 6.14
N ILE A 226 3.88 -8.72 6.06
CA ILE A 226 2.94 -8.66 7.18
C ILE A 226 2.29 -10.02 7.30
N ILE A 227 2.42 -10.65 8.46
CA ILE A 227 1.82 -11.95 8.76
C ILE A 227 0.89 -11.76 9.94
N ALA A 228 -0.40 -11.94 9.71
CA ALA A 228 -1.43 -11.89 10.74
C ALA A 228 -1.82 -13.31 11.12
N VAL A 229 -1.47 -13.75 12.32
CA VAL A 229 -1.88 -15.06 12.84
C VAL A 229 -3.18 -14.86 13.62
N VAL A 230 -4.21 -15.64 13.33
CA VAL A 230 -5.53 -15.56 13.97
C VAL A 230 -5.90 -16.94 14.51
N GLN A 231 -6.30 -17.00 15.78
CA GLN A 231 -6.72 -18.23 16.44
C GLN A 231 -8.02 -17.98 17.23
N PRO A 232 -9.04 -18.84 17.12
CA PRO A 232 -10.24 -18.74 17.95
C PRO A 232 -9.91 -19.06 19.41
N CYS A 233 -10.28 -18.16 20.32
CA CYS A 233 -10.15 -18.38 21.77
C CYS A 233 -11.36 -19.13 22.33
N ASN A 234 -12.52 -18.75 21.84
CA ASN A 234 -13.83 -19.28 22.17
C ASN A 234 -14.76 -18.98 20.97
N ASP A 235 -16.05 -19.26 21.12
CA ASP A 235 -17.01 -19.17 20.03
C ASP A 235 -17.27 -17.72 19.57
N ASN A 236 -16.88 -16.72 20.36
CA ASN A 236 -17.15 -15.30 20.10
C ASN A 236 -15.89 -14.44 19.95
N GLN A 237 -14.69 -14.99 20.11
CA GLN A 237 -13.46 -14.19 20.14
C GLN A 237 -12.30 -14.84 19.37
N TYR A 238 -11.48 -13.98 18.78
CA TYR A 238 -10.21 -14.33 18.15
C TYR A 238 -9.06 -13.70 18.93
N LYS A 239 -8.01 -14.47 19.19
CA LYS A 239 -6.67 -13.94 19.46
C LYS A 239 -5.98 -13.72 18.14
N PHE A 240 -5.29 -12.59 18.01
CA PHE A 240 -4.52 -12.31 16.82
C PHE A 240 -3.14 -11.74 17.16
N THR A 241 -2.18 -12.04 16.29
CA THR A 241 -0.80 -11.56 16.40
C THR A 241 -0.38 -11.02 15.05
N ILE A 242 0.31 -9.87 15.04
CA ILE A 242 0.91 -9.33 13.83
C ILE A 242 2.42 -9.49 13.92
N CYS A 243 3.00 -10.14 12.92
CA CYS A 243 4.43 -10.27 12.73
C CYS A 243 4.83 -9.51 11.47
N THR A 244 5.98 -8.83 11.51
CA THR A 244 6.46 -8.00 10.41
C THR A 244 7.88 -8.38 10.04
N ARG A 245 8.21 -8.38 8.75
CA ARG A 245 9.61 -8.51 8.33
C ARG A 245 10.44 -7.27 8.70
N ASN A 246 11.75 -7.45 8.76
CA ASN A 246 12.71 -6.37 9.04
C ASN A 246 12.55 -5.21 8.04
N GLY A 247 12.59 -3.99 8.56
CA GLY A 247 12.47 -2.76 7.77
C GLY A 247 11.04 -2.26 7.56
N VAL A 248 10.03 -3.00 8.01
CA VAL A 248 8.65 -2.47 8.13
C VAL A 248 8.57 -1.59 9.38
N PRO A 249 8.25 -0.29 9.27
CA PRO A 249 8.09 0.58 10.43
C PRO A 249 6.78 0.28 11.18
N PRO A 250 6.67 0.69 12.46
CA PRO A 250 5.41 0.60 13.20
C PRO A 250 4.25 1.29 12.49
N PHE A 251 3.04 0.75 12.65
CA PHE A 251 1.83 1.28 12.02
C PHE A 251 0.60 1.16 12.92
N ASN A 252 -0.29 2.14 12.75
CA ASN A 252 -1.53 2.28 13.51
C ASN A 252 -2.66 1.43 12.90
N PRO A 253 -3.74 1.15 13.66
CA PRO A 253 -3.83 1.34 15.11
C PRO A 253 -2.91 0.39 15.90
N PRO A 254 -2.47 0.71 17.13
CA PRO A 254 -1.74 -0.23 17.97
C PRO A 254 -2.60 -1.46 18.28
N ILE A 255 -1.97 -2.62 18.49
CA ILE A 255 -2.67 -3.86 18.87
C ILE A 255 -3.13 -3.71 20.33
N PRO A 256 -4.38 -4.05 20.68
CA PRO A 256 -4.86 -4.01 22.05
C PRO A 256 -4.09 -5.01 22.93
N GLU A 257 -4.04 -4.74 24.22
CA GLU A 257 -3.50 -5.65 25.23
C GLU A 257 -4.62 -6.01 26.21
N PRO A 258 -5.10 -7.27 26.24
CA PRO A 258 -4.64 -8.42 25.44
C PRO A 258 -5.05 -8.34 23.96
N ALA A 259 -4.30 -9.01 23.08
CA ALA A 259 -4.51 -9.03 21.63
C ALA A 259 -5.70 -9.93 21.22
N ILE A 260 -6.87 -9.63 21.77
CA ILE A 260 -8.12 -10.38 21.62
C ILE A 260 -9.18 -9.43 21.03
N MET A 261 -9.97 -9.94 20.09
CA MET A 261 -11.06 -9.22 19.44
C MET A 261 -12.33 -10.08 19.41
N ASN A 262 -13.48 -9.43 19.44
CA ASN A 262 -14.77 -10.11 19.28
C ASN A 262 -15.02 -10.47 17.81
N ARG A 263 -15.93 -11.39 17.55
CA ARG A 263 -16.43 -11.72 16.21
C ARG A 263 -17.53 -10.74 15.77
N ASP A 264 -17.25 -9.44 15.83
CA ASP A 264 -18.19 -8.37 15.50
C ASP A 264 -17.66 -7.42 14.41
N SER A 265 -18.53 -6.54 13.92
CA SER A 265 -18.21 -5.60 12.84
C SER A 265 -17.16 -4.56 13.22
N ILE A 266 -17.09 -4.18 14.51
CA ILE A 266 -16.12 -3.21 15.03
C ILE A 266 -14.72 -3.82 15.00
N SER A 267 -14.60 -5.04 15.51
CA SER A 267 -13.37 -5.82 15.49
C SER A 267 -12.91 -6.14 14.07
N ARG A 268 -13.86 -6.42 13.17
CA ARG A 268 -13.59 -6.58 11.73
C ARG A 268 -13.01 -5.30 11.13
N ASP A 269 -13.61 -4.14 11.41
CA ASP A 269 -13.12 -2.85 10.90
C ASP A 269 -11.70 -2.55 11.40
N PHE A 270 -11.42 -2.81 12.68
CA PHE A 270 -10.08 -2.70 13.24
C PHE A 270 -9.09 -3.65 12.52
N PHE A 271 -9.49 -4.90 12.30
CA PHE A 271 -8.62 -5.90 11.68
C PHE A 271 -8.26 -5.51 10.25
N LEU A 272 -9.25 -5.12 9.43
CA LEU A 272 -9.02 -4.65 8.06
C LEU A 272 -8.16 -3.38 8.02
N HIS A 273 -8.41 -2.42 8.92
CA HIS A 273 -7.52 -1.27 9.12
C HIS A 273 -6.07 -1.68 9.36
N LYS A 274 -5.86 -2.63 10.27
CA LYS A 274 -4.53 -3.08 10.66
C LYS A 274 -3.80 -3.74 9.49
N LEU A 275 -4.48 -4.57 8.70
CA LEU A 275 -3.90 -5.21 7.51
C LEU A 275 -3.53 -4.20 6.43
N VAL A 276 -4.44 -3.29 6.08
CA VAL A 276 -4.22 -2.25 5.07
C VAL A 276 -3.07 -1.31 5.46
N ASN A 277 -3.03 -0.89 6.73
CA ASN A 277 -1.94 -0.05 7.23
C ASN A 277 -0.61 -0.81 7.32
N GLY A 278 -0.65 -2.11 7.61
CA GLY A 278 0.52 -2.97 7.54
C GLY A 278 1.09 -3.03 6.13
N GLU A 279 0.24 -3.24 5.12
CA GLU A 279 0.69 -3.21 3.72
C GLU A 279 1.33 -1.87 3.37
N ARG A 280 0.66 -0.75 3.70
CA ARG A 280 1.19 0.60 3.47
C ARG A 280 2.53 0.86 4.16
N ALA A 281 2.72 0.33 5.37
CA ALA A 281 3.98 0.45 6.09
C ALA A 281 5.10 -0.31 5.38
N SER A 282 4.79 -1.49 4.83
CA SER A 282 5.76 -2.34 4.12
C SER A 282 6.35 -1.67 2.88
N TYR A 283 5.65 -0.72 2.25
CA TYR A 283 6.18 0.06 1.13
C TYR A 283 7.44 0.86 1.45
N LYS A 284 7.69 1.13 2.74
CA LYS A 284 8.92 1.78 3.23
C LYS A 284 10.08 0.80 3.42
N ALA A 285 9.83 -0.51 3.36
CA ALA A 285 10.88 -1.52 3.45
C ALA A 285 11.79 -1.47 2.20
N PRO A 286 13.11 -1.75 2.33
CA PRO A 286 14.08 -1.56 1.23
C PRO A 286 13.72 -2.25 -0.10
N GLY A 287 13.09 -3.43 -0.02
CA GLY A 287 12.66 -4.21 -1.19
C GLY A 287 11.51 -3.58 -2.00
N PHE A 288 10.68 -2.73 -1.38
CA PHE A 288 9.54 -2.07 -2.03
C PHE A 288 9.79 -0.59 -2.30
N ALA A 289 10.46 0.11 -1.38
CA ALA A 289 10.74 1.53 -1.50
C ALA A 289 11.50 1.85 -2.79
N SER A 290 12.48 1.02 -3.15
CA SER A 290 13.25 1.15 -4.39
C SER A 290 12.40 1.00 -5.66
N LYS A 291 11.45 0.04 -5.68
CA LYS A 291 10.53 -0.20 -6.80
C LYS A 291 9.56 0.97 -6.98
N LEU A 292 8.94 1.42 -5.89
CA LEU A 292 8.03 2.58 -5.91
C LEU A 292 8.75 3.85 -6.35
N SER A 293 9.97 4.06 -5.84
CA SER A 293 10.81 5.19 -6.20
C SER A 293 11.12 5.21 -7.71
N ARG A 294 11.44 4.04 -8.28
CA ARG A 294 11.68 3.90 -9.73
C ARG A 294 10.44 4.22 -10.55
N THR A 295 9.28 3.66 -10.20
CA THR A 295 8.01 3.94 -10.90
C THR A 295 7.68 5.43 -10.86
N ARG A 296 7.83 6.05 -9.68
CA ARG A 296 7.57 7.48 -9.49
C ARG A 296 8.54 8.34 -10.30
N ALA A 297 9.81 7.96 -10.38
CA ALA A 297 10.80 8.64 -11.22
C ALA A 297 10.42 8.59 -12.71
N VAL A 298 9.99 7.42 -13.21
CA VAL A 298 9.54 7.26 -14.61
C VAL A 298 8.33 8.14 -14.90
N LEU A 299 7.33 8.13 -14.02
CA LEU A 299 6.12 8.96 -14.19
C LEU A 299 6.43 10.46 -14.17
N LEU A 300 7.31 10.91 -13.26
CA LEU A 300 7.75 12.30 -13.23
C LEU A 300 8.53 12.67 -14.49
N MET A 301 9.44 11.80 -14.95
CA MET A 301 10.19 12.02 -16.19
C MET A 301 9.30 12.11 -17.43
N ASP A 302 8.25 11.29 -17.53
CA ASP A 302 7.28 11.38 -18.63
C ASP A 302 6.65 12.78 -18.69
N ILE A 303 6.15 13.29 -17.56
CA ILE A 303 5.57 14.63 -17.49
C ILE A 303 6.64 15.67 -17.84
N ILE A 304 7.82 15.61 -17.22
CA ILE A 304 8.89 16.58 -17.48
C ILE A 304 9.26 16.58 -18.97
N GLY A 305 9.42 15.41 -19.58
CA GLY A 305 9.73 15.26 -21.00
C GLY A 305 8.70 15.96 -21.89
N ARG A 306 7.41 15.75 -21.63
CA ARG A 306 6.30 16.35 -22.41
C ARG A 306 6.24 17.88 -22.34
N TYR A 307 6.76 18.49 -21.27
CA TYR A 307 6.60 19.93 -21.00
C TYR A 307 7.92 20.71 -20.94
N THR A 308 9.07 20.06 -21.11
CA THR A 308 10.39 20.72 -21.12
C THR A 308 11.19 20.48 -22.39
N THR A 309 10.83 19.50 -23.22
CA THR A 309 11.37 19.41 -24.59
C THR A 309 10.76 20.52 -25.45
N LYS A 310 11.63 21.32 -26.07
CA LYS A 310 11.21 22.29 -27.09
C LYS A 310 10.70 21.50 -28.30
N LYS A 311 9.44 21.70 -28.69
CA LYS A 311 9.12 21.66 -30.12
C LYS A 311 9.62 22.94 -30.76
#